data_AF-A0A5B6VQ97-F1
#
_entry.id   AF-A0A5B6VQ97-F1
#
_cell.length_a   1.000
_cell.length_b   1.000
_cell.length_c   1.000
_cell.angle_alpha   90.00
_cell.angle_beta   90.00
_cell.angle_gamma   90.00
#
_symmetry.space_group_name_H-M   'P 1'
#
loop_
_entity.id
_entity.type
_entity.pdbx_description
1 polymer ?
#
loop_
_entity_poly.entity_id
_entity_poly.type
_entity_poly.pdbx_seq_one_letter_code
_entity_poly.pdbx_strand_id
1 'polypeptide(L)'
;MIFVGGLPFSLNSSSSSSSSSKSQPSDLLVALMEHQVLVSATHSFKSIQERKVSASMDSKLITSSNSSRYVYLFQREYATVDPSLVHLHLSRNTRLTADFNLTRTLLNFTAIVTNLTATADFNLTSDPEEALIYASFQVFLFLITLQYDMKKTKIPRFLALNVVFGSDVKLRFLGKFFSCSIWEIIFHALLIAFTLFHFLHGKYVGTDEATTCVGVVIRNRKNGMTSVSHMDSPKIVDIGFSQMLALVVDHNLDADLDVHLVGAFEDVSPNHASGLSISQGKRGGYSIPLCRKIVETMQKRPEKFHVKTLCVLQHNTKYDSQGNALPIFNGLLVETSSGTLIPASFDKTSRCPDEIVRRLRVSSSYEDPSWQGKLLDTYDTKTDRFIIAPCSWTKRLVQIVLSLQSLSDSEILASCSTSPLAEGPEFVDNERRLWNYLIKNPDWRTTFPMRQPRVFERTGDGGWKRAGFSSQGQGTYSAPLKSLQVMEHFEHVRGKMQGWKENEKVKWKPF
;
A
#
# COMPACT_ATOMS: atom_id res chain seq x y z
N MET A 1 19.56 8.77 2.41
CA MET A 1 19.89 9.07 3.83
C MET A 1 18.82 8.49 4.73
N ILE A 2 19.18 7.87 5.86
CA ILE A 2 18.23 7.28 6.80
C ILE A 2 18.02 8.24 7.98
N PHE A 3 16.77 8.38 8.43
CA PHE A 3 16.36 9.16 9.58
C PHE A 3 15.56 8.28 10.55
N VAL A 4 15.78 8.48 11.85
CA VAL A 4 15.02 7.80 12.91
C VAL A 4 14.67 8.83 13.98
N GLY A 5 13.40 8.88 14.40
CA GLY A 5 12.94 9.90 15.34
C GLY A 5 13.09 11.34 14.85
N GLY A 6 13.13 11.54 13.52
CA GLY A 6 13.33 12.86 12.90
C GLY A 6 14.80 13.31 12.80
N LEU A 7 15.75 12.52 13.31
CA LEU A 7 17.18 12.83 13.27
C LEU A 7 17.90 11.98 12.22
N PRO A 8 18.92 12.50 11.51
CA PRO A 8 19.76 11.70 10.64
C PRO A 8 20.40 10.54 11.42
N PHE A 9 20.23 9.32 10.92
CA PHE A 9 20.83 8.14 11.52
C PHE A 9 22.27 7.97 11.01
N SER A 10 23.21 7.84 11.94
CA SER A 10 24.63 7.59 11.65
C SER A 10 25.15 6.48 12.56
N LEU A 11 26.04 5.62 12.04
CA LEU A 11 26.61 4.51 12.82
C LEU A 11 27.54 4.95 13.98
N ASN A 12 27.91 6.23 14.04
CA ASN A 12 28.95 6.72 14.95
C ASN A 12 28.35 7.58 16.07
N SER A 13 27.84 6.94 17.12
CA SER A 13 27.62 7.62 18.41
C SER A 13 27.88 6.73 19.65
N SER A 14 28.50 5.56 19.49
CA SER A 14 28.91 4.72 20.63
C SER A 14 30.19 3.95 20.33
N SER A 15 31.31 4.67 20.20
CA SER A 15 32.64 4.25 20.67
C SER A 15 33.70 5.24 20.21
N SER A 16 34.21 6.02 21.16
CA SER A 16 35.48 6.72 21.03
C SER A 16 36.62 5.70 21.02
N SER A 17 37.18 5.40 19.84
CA SER A 17 38.63 5.24 19.61
C SER A 17 38.94 4.77 18.18
N SER A 18 39.76 5.57 17.51
CA SER A 18 40.70 5.26 16.42
C SER A 18 40.58 3.91 15.67
N SER A 19 40.15 3.96 14.41
CA SER A 19 40.99 3.65 13.23
C SER A 19 40.12 3.38 12.00
N SER A 20 40.63 3.83 10.85
CA SER A 20 40.00 3.80 9.54
C SER A 20 39.70 2.38 9.04
N SER A 21 38.48 1.91 9.28
CA SER A 21 37.91 0.78 8.53
C SER A 21 36.51 1.15 8.06
N LYS A 22 36.24 0.94 6.76
CA LYS A 22 34.91 1.11 6.18
C LYS A 22 33.95 0.18 6.92
N SER A 23 32.98 0.77 7.64
CA SER A 23 31.94 0.06 8.40
C SER A 23 31.27 -1.00 7.55
N GLN A 24 31.16 -2.23 8.05
CA GLN A 24 30.56 -3.34 7.31
C GLN A 24 29.03 -3.15 7.24
N PRO A 25 28.38 -3.46 6.11
CA PRO A 25 26.92 -3.35 5.97
C PRO A 25 26.10 -4.20 6.96
N SER A 26 26.72 -5.18 7.63
CA SER A 26 26.13 -5.93 8.74
C SER A 26 25.73 -5.05 9.92
N ASP A 27 26.49 -3.97 10.15
CA ASP A 27 26.43 -3.20 11.39
C ASP A 27 25.25 -2.21 11.36
N LEU A 28 24.84 -1.77 10.17
CA LEU A 28 23.74 -0.83 10.00
C LEU A 28 22.36 -1.44 10.33
N LEU A 29 22.09 -2.65 9.83
CA LEU A 29 20.80 -3.31 10.10
C LEU A 29 20.64 -3.57 11.59
N VAL A 30 21.70 -4.09 12.24
CA VAL A 30 21.72 -4.35 13.68
C VAL A 30 21.49 -3.06 14.47
N ALA A 31 22.23 -1.99 14.15
CA ALA A 31 22.09 -0.71 14.84
C ALA A 31 20.67 -0.10 14.69
N LEU A 32 20.03 -0.26 13.53
CA LEU A 32 18.62 0.15 13.36
C LEU A 32 17.66 -0.72 14.18
N MET A 33 17.88 -2.04 14.22
CA MET A 33 17.05 -2.95 15.01
C MET A 33 17.18 -2.71 16.52
N GLU A 34 18.32 -2.24 16.99
CA GLU A 34 18.58 -1.92 18.41
C GLU A 34 18.19 -0.48 18.79
N HIS A 35 17.91 0.38 17.81
CA HIS A 35 17.57 1.77 18.07
C HIS A 35 16.24 1.90 18.82
N GLN A 36 16.28 2.52 20.01
CA GLN A 36 15.15 2.56 20.95
C GLN A 36 13.83 3.07 20.35
N VAL A 37 13.87 4.12 19.53
CA VAL A 37 12.66 4.64 18.84
C VAL A 37 12.00 3.57 17.95
N LEU A 38 12.80 2.77 17.23
CA LEU A 38 12.29 1.72 16.35
C LEU A 38 11.81 0.52 17.15
N VAL A 39 12.50 0.17 18.23
CA VAL A 39 12.06 -0.87 19.19
C VAL A 39 10.69 -0.50 19.77
N SER A 40 10.52 0.73 20.26
CA SER A 40 9.24 1.22 20.78
C SER A 40 8.15 1.21 19.71
N ALA A 41 8.44 1.69 18.49
CA ALA A 41 7.48 1.68 17.38
C ALA A 41 7.05 0.25 16.99
N THR A 42 7.98 -0.70 17.01
CA THR A 42 7.70 -2.12 16.78
C THR A 42 6.82 -2.71 17.88
N HIS A 43 7.05 -2.37 19.16
CA HIS A 43 6.16 -2.79 20.25
C HIS A 43 4.75 -2.22 20.09
N SER A 44 4.62 -0.95 19.72
CA SER A 44 3.32 -0.34 19.42
C SER A 44 2.63 -1.04 18.25
N PHE A 45 3.37 -1.38 17.19
CA PHE A 45 2.82 -2.14 16.06
C PHE A 45 2.33 -3.54 16.48
N LYS A 46 3.11 -4.25 17.30
CA LYS A 46 2.73 -5.56 17.86
C LYS A 46 1.47 -5.52 18.76
N SER A 47 1.20 -4.37 19.39
CA SER A 47 -0.02 -4.20 20.20
C SER A 47 -1.29 -3.95 19.38
N ILE A 48 -1.16 -3.68 18.08
CA ILE A 48 -2.32 -3.51 17.20
C ILE A 48 -2.92 -4.89 16.92
N GLN A 49 -4.24 -5.01 17.09
CA GLN A 49 -4.95 -6.23 16.71
C GLN A 49 -4.83 -6.49 15.20
N GLU A 50 -4.40 -7.69 14.84
CA GLU A 50 -4.30 -8.09 13.44
C GLU A 50 -5.67 -8.05 12.75
N ARG A 51 -5.74 -7.33 11.63
CA ARG A 51 -6.96 -7.20 10.83
C ARG A 51 -7.09 -8.38 9.88
N LYS A 52 -8.17 -9.14 10.04
CA LYS A 52 -8.53 -10.23 9.13
C LYS A 52 -9.40 -9.69 7.99
N VAL A 53 -8.87 -9.70 6.77
CA VAL A 53 -9.57 -9.22 5.57
C VAL A 53 -10.26 -10.40 4.89
N SER A 54 -11.56 -10.27 4.63
CA SER A 54 -12.38 -11.25 3.92
C SER A 54 -13.33 -10.56 2.96
N ALA A 55 -13.68 -11.21 1.85
CA ALA A 55 -14.65 -10.64 0.91
C ALA A 55 -16.10 -10.65 1.46
N SER A 56 -16.39 -11.46 2.49
CA SER A 56 -17.76 -11.64 3.02
C SER A 56 -18.09 -10.90 4.33
N MET A 57 -17.11 -10.36 5.07
CA MET A 57 -17.42 -9.61 6.30
C MET A 57 -18.18 -8.30 6.05
N ASP A 58 -18.22 -7.80 4.81
CA ASP A 58 -19.04 -6.65 4.43
C ASP A 58 -20.50 -7.06 4.08
N SER A 59 -20.86 -8.35 4.14
CA SER A 59 -22.19 -8.86 3.77
C SER A 59 -23.16 -9.13 4.94
N LYS A 60 -22.71 -9.10 6.20
CA LYS A 60 -23.64 -9.23 7.36
C LYS A 60 -24.15 -7.89 7.90
N LEU A 61 -23.70 -6.78 7.30
CA LEU A 61 -24.19 -5.41 7.54
C LEU A 61 -24.61 -4.76 6.22
N ILE A 62 -25.46 -5.43 5.43
CA ILE A 62 -26.04 -4.90 4.16
C ILE A 62 -27.04 -3.74 4.41
N THR A 63 -26.80 -2.92 5.43
CA THR A 63 -27.44 -1.63 5.63
C THR A 63 -26.46 -0.46 5.65
N SER A 64 -25.14 -0.70 5.50
CA SER A 64 -24.17 0.35 5.19
C SER A 64 -23.27 -0.07 4.02
N SER A 65 -23.01 0.88 3.12
CA SER A 65 -22.21 0.78 1.89
C SER A 65 -20.70 0.52 2.09
N ASN A 66 -20.32 -0.19 3.15
CA ASN A 66 -18.95 -0.29 3.66
C ASN A 66 -18.13 -1.42 3.00
N SER A 67 -18.15 -1.58 1.66
CA SER A 67 -17.16 -2.47 1.03
C SER A 67 -15.77 -1.84 1.15
N SER A 68 -14.91 -2.31 2.04
CA SER A 68 -13.57 -1.73 2.20
C SER A 68 -12.77 -1.95 0.92
N ARG A 69 -12.39 -0.87 0.23
CA ARG A 69 -11.66 -0.95 -1.05
C ARG A 69 -10.18 -1.12 -0.77
N TYR A 70 -9.59 -2.21 -1.26
CA TYR A 70 -8.16 -2.44 -1.12
C TYR A 70 -7.47 -2.87 -2.41
N VAL A 71 -6.16 -2.67 -2.43
CA VAL A 71 -5.22 -3.18 -3.43
C VAL A 71 -4.36 -4.23 -2.73
N TYR A 72 -4.64 -5.51 -3.00
CA TYR A 72 -3.81 -6.61 -2.51
C TYR A 72 -2.62 -6.85 -3.44
N LEU A 73 -1.45 -7.13 -2.87
CA LEU A 73 -0.21 -7.43 -3.59
C LEU A 73 0.30 -8.82 -3.22
N PHE A 74 0.64 -9.62 -4.22
CA PHE A 74 1.37 -10.88 -4.04
C PHE A 74 2.87 -10.62 -3.89
N GLN A 75 3.58 -11.67 -3.50
CA GLN A 75 5.03 -11.75 -3.57
C GLN A 75 5.58 -11.16 -4.88
N ARG A 76 6.67 -10.39 -4.77
CA ARG A 76 7.37 -9.70 -5.87
C ARG A 76 6.57 -8.60 -6.57
N GLU A 77 5.34 -8.32 -6.18
CA GLU A 77 4.55 -7.22 -6.72
C GLU A 77 4.77 -5.92 -5.95
N TYR A 78 4.45 -4.81 -6.61
CA TYR A 78 4.32 -3.51 -5.97
C TYR A 78 3.15 -2.73 -6.56
N ALA A 79 2.65 -1.77 -5.79
CA ALA A 79 1.73 -0.75 -6.24
C ALA A 79 2.01 0.57 -5.55
N THR A 80 1.82 1.66 -6.28
CA THR A 80 1.75 3.00 -5.71
C THR A 80 0.32 3.48 -5.80
N VAL A 81 -0.21 3.97 -4.67
CA VAL A 81 -1.59 4.44 -4.53
C VAL A 81 -1.57 5.91 -4.16
N ASP A 82 -2.28 6.70 -4.96
CA ASP A 82 -2.59 8.09 -4.69
C ASP A 82 -3.88 8.16 -3.84
N PRO A 83 -3.80 8.67 -2.59
CA PRO A 83 -4.99 8.77 -1.75
C PRO A 83 -6.10 9.64 -2.39
N SER A 84 -5.74 10.63 -3.22
CA SER A 84 -6.68 11.57 -3.83
C SER A 84 -7.45 11.00 -5.03
N LEU A 85 -6.82 10.16 -5.87
CA LEU A 85 -7.39 9.78 -7.16
C LEU A 85 -8.34 8.58 -7.11
N VAL A 86 -8.27 7.75 -6.08
CA VAL A 86 -9.10 6.54 -6.03
C VAL A 86 -10.55 6.88 -5.61
N HIS A 87 -10.91 8.18 -5.45
CA HIS A 87 -12.28 8.64 -5.14
C HIS A 87 -13.16 8.77 -6.40
N LEU A 88 -12.56 8.95 -7.58
CA LEU A 88 -13.26 9.39 -8.78
C LEU A 88 -13.62 8.22 -9.71
N HIS A 89 -14.59 7.40 -9.28
CA HIS A 89 -15.40 6.63 -10.23
C HIS A 89 -16.83 7.17 -10.22
N LEU A 90 -16.98 8.40 -10.71
CA LEU A 90 -18.28 8.82 -11.24
C LEU A 90 -18.56 7.92 -12.45
N SER A 91 -19.69 7.22 -12.42
CA SER A 91 -20.14 6.42 -13.55
C SER A 91 -20.15 7.29 -14.80
N ARG A 92 -19.50 6.84 -15.87
CA ARG A 92 -19.39 7.56 -17.16
C ARG A 92 -20.74 7.84 -17.86
N ASN A 93 -21.88 7.57 -17.22
CA ASN A 93 -23.22 7.85 -17.75
C ASN A 93 -23.86 9.14 -17.21
N THR A 94 -23.22 9.86 -16.29
CA THR A 94 -23.64 11.23 -15.95
C THR A 94 -22.64 12.22 -16.52
N ARG A 95 -22.81 12.58 -17.81
CA ARG A 95 -22.43 13.92 -18.29
C ARG A 95 -23.28 14.92 -17.50
N LEU A 96 -22.87 15.25 -16.28
CA LEU A 96 -23.29 16.49 -15.67
C LEU A 96 -22.44 17.57 -16.33
N THR A 97 -23.11 18.36 -17.16
CA THR A 97 -22.75 19.71 -17.55
C THR A 97 -22.57 20.59 -16.29
N ALA A 98 -21.53 20.31 -15.51
CA ALA A 98 -21.19 20.97 -14.25
C ALA A 98 -19.89 21.79 -14.35
N ASP A 99 -19.30 21.89 -15.55
CA ASP A 99 -18.19 22.80 -15.83
C ASP A 99 -18.73 24.11 -16.39
N PHE A 100 -18.99 25.07 -15.48
CA PHE A 100 -18.79 26.52 -15.61
C PHE A 100 -19.52 27.29 -14.49
N ASN A 101 -20.52 26.68 -13.85
CA ASN A 101 -21.30 27.33 -12.78
C ASN A 101 -20.73 27.11 -11.37
N LEU A 102 -20.00 26.01 -11.10
CA LEU A 102 -19.49 25.74 -9.75
C LEU A 102 -18.48 26.81 -9.28
N THR A 103 -17.58 27.25 -10.17
CA THR A 103 -16.59 28.31 -9.86
C THR A 103 -17.26 29.66 -9.65
N ARG A 104 -18.31 29.97 -10.43
CA ARG A 104 -19.08 31.22 -10.31
C ARG A 104 -19.95 31.25 -9.05
N THR A 105 -20.49 30.09 -8.64
CA THR A 105 -21.26 29.93 -7.40
C THR A 105 -20.36 29.94 -6.16
N LEU A 106 -19.17 29.33 -6.21
CA LEU A 106 -18.15 29.45 -5.16
C LEU A 106 -17.66 30.90 -5.00
N LEU A 107 -17.36 31.61 -6.10
CA LEU A 107 -17.00 33.03 -6.07
C LEU A 107 -18.10 33.93 -5.49
N ASN A 108 -19.37 33.65 -5.81
CA ASN A 108 -20.50 34.35 -5.21
C ASN A 108 -20.67 34.03 -3.72
N PHE A 109 -20.44 32.78 -3.30
CA PHE A 109 -20.51 32.38 -1.90
C PHE A 109 -19.37 32.99 -1.08
N THR A 110 -18.15 33.03 -1.63
CA THR A 110 -17.02 33.74 -1.03
C THR A 110 -17.33 35.24 -0.90
N ALA A 111 -17.87 35.89 -1.93
CA ALA A 111 -18.26 37.31 -1.86
C ALA A 111 -19.38 37.60 -0.83
N ILE A 112 -20.31 36.67 -0.64
CA ILE A 112 -21.35 36.76 0.40
C ILE A 112 -20.74 36.61 1.81
N VAL A 113 -19.79 35.69 1.98
CA VAL A 113 -19.07 35.48 3.25
C VAL A 113 -18.09 36.62 3.57
N THR A 114 -17.44 37.23 2.56
CA THR A 114 -16.57 38.42 2.73
C THR A 114 -17.38 39.66 3.14
N ASN A 115 -18.62 39.82 2.65
CA ASN A 115 -19.51 40.90 3.08
C ASN A 115 -20.11 40.66 4.48
N LEU A 116 -20.32 39.40 4.88
CA LEU A 116 -20.77 39.04 6.24
C LEU A 116 -19.68 39.24 7.29
N THR A 117 -18.41 39.00 6.94
CA THR A 117 -17.25 39.25 7.81
C THR A 117 -16.91 40.74 7.92
N ALA A 118 -17.14 41.55 6.88
CA ALA A 118 -16.95 43.01 6.94
C ALA A 118 -17.99 43.77 7.79
N THR A 119 -19.08 43.13 8.23
CA THR A 119 -20.16 43.79 9.01
C THR A 119 -20.30 43.26 10.44
N ALA A 120 -19.37 42.41 10.89
CA ALA A 120 -19.39 41.80 12.21
C ALA A 120 -18.24 42.35 13.06
N ASP A 121 -18.53 43.35 13.91
CA ASP A 121 -17.65 43.71 15.03
C ASP A 121 -17.66 42.56 16.05
N PHE A 122 -16.75 41.60 15.87
CA PHE A 122 -16.41 40.63 16.90
C PHE A 122 -14.99 40.90 17.39
N ASN A 123 -14.93 41.53 18.57
CA ASN A 123 -13.78 41.38 19.45
C ASN A 123 -13.83 39.99 20.08
N LEU A 124 -13.17 39.01 19.46
CA LEU A 124 -12.26 38.04 20.10
C LEU A 124 -11.80 36.98 19.08
N THR A 125 -10.47 36.95 18.94
CA THR A 125 -9.56 35.98 18.29
C THR A 125 -9.53 35.88 16.75
N SER A 126 -8.31 35.93 16.24
CA SER A 126 -7.90 36.45 14.93
C SER A 126 -7.67 35.37 13.86
N ASP A 127 -8.56 34.40 13.73
CA ASP A 127 -8.47 33.39 12.67
C ASP A 127 -9.83 33.11 11.99
N PRO A 128 -10.01 33.52 10.72
CA PRO A 128 -11.19 33.19 9.92
C PRO A 128 -11.45 31.69 9.74
N GLU A 129 -10.41 30.85 9.83
CA GLU A 129 -10.55 29.38 9.72
C GLU A 129 -11.19 28.77 10.97
N GLU A 130 -10.88 29.27 12.17
CA GLU A 130 -11.51 28.79 13.42
C GLU A 130 -13.01 29.11 13.47
N ALA A 131 -13.41 30.28 12.97
CA ALA A 131 -14.82 30.65 12.88
C ALA A 131 -15.60 29.75 11.91
N LEU A 132 -14.98 29.35 10.79
CA LEU A 132 -15.55 28.45 9.80
C LEU A 132 -15.69 27.02 10.35
N ILE A 133 -14.69 26.56 11.10
CA ILE A 133 -14.69 25.26 11.78
C ILE A 133 -15.77 25.22 12.86
N TYR A 134 -15.88 26.28 13.67
CA TYR A 134 -16.88 26.35 14.74
C TYR A 134 -18.31 26.37 14.17
N ALA A 135 -18.57 27.14 13.11
CA ALA A 135 -19.88 27.16 12.46
C ALA A 135 -20.25 25.81 11.82
N SER A 136 -19.27 25.15 11.18
CA SER A 136 -19.46 23.82 10.59
C SER A 136 -19.71 22.74 11.65
N PHE A 137 -19.04 22.84 12.81
CA PHE A 137 -19.21 21.94 13.94
C PHE A 137 -20.58 22.09 14.61
N GLN A 138 -21.12 23.31 14.71
CA GLN A 138 -22.46 23.56 15.26
C GLN A 138 -23.58 23.03 14.35
N VAL A 139 -23.42 23.13 13.02
CA VAL A 139 -24.36 22.53 12.06
C VAL A 139 -24.30 20.99 12.11
N PHE A 140 -23.10 20.43 12.27
CA PHE A 140 -22.91 18.99 12.45
C PHE A 140 -23.52 18.46 13.75
N LEU A 141 -23.34 19.16 14.88
CA LEU A 141 -23.94 18.79 16.17
C LEU A 141 -25.48 18.84 16.10
N PHE A 142 -26.04 19.84 15.42
CA PHE A 142 -27.48 19.98 15.20
C PHE A 142 -28.04 18.79 14.38
N LEU A 143 -27.31 18.35 13.35
CA LEU A 143 -27.68 17.18 12.54
C LEU A 143 -27.55 15.86 13.31
N ILE A 144 -26.52 15.69 14.14
CA ILE A 144 -26.39 14.54 15.04
C ILE A 144 -27.54 14.50 16.06
N THR A 145 -27.91 15.66 16.61
CA THR A 145 -29.01 15.76 17.59
C THR A 145 -30.35 15.39 16.94
N LEU A 146 -30.57 15.77 15.67
CA LEU A 146 -31.73 15.35 14.87
C LEU A 146 -31.72 13.84 14.56
N GLN A 147 -30.55 13.22 14.41
CA GLN A 147 -30.41 11.80 14.09
C GLN A 147 -30.51 10.89 15.35
N TYR A 148 -30.25 11.45 16.54
CA TYR A 148 -30.33 10.74 17.82
C TYR A 148 -31.73 10.79 18.47
N ASP A 149 -32.58 11.77 18.13
CA ASP A 149 -33.87 12.02 18.78
C ASP A 149 -35.07 11.20 18.24
N MET A 150 -34.81 9.98 17.74
CA MET A 150 -35.85 9.00 17.40
C MET A 150 -36.13 8.00 18.54
N LYS A 151 -35.41 8.08 19.68
CA LYS A 151 -35.62 7.20 20.85
C LYS A 151 -35.39 7.91 22.19
N LYS A 152 -36.49 8.39 22.79
CA LYS A 152 -36.73 8.71 24.23
C LYS A 152 -36.14 10.01 24.82
N THR A 153 -37.04 11.00 24.95
CA THR A 153 -37.29 11.98 26.04
C THR A 153 -36.14 12.66 26.85
N LYS A 154 -36.12 14.01 26.68
CA LYS A 154 -35.85 15.16 27.60
C LYS A 154 -34.43 15.43 28.16
N ILE A 155 -33.96 16.68 27.96
CA ILE A 155 -33.24 17.67 28.86
C ILE A 155 -32.32 18.60 27.98
N PRO A 156 -31.91 19.84 28.35
CA PRO A 156 -32.60 21.07 28.78
C PRO A 156 -32.43 22.25 27.76
N ARG A 157 -33.08 23.39 28.02
CA ARG A 157 -33.02 24.63 27.21
C ARG A 157 -31.63 25.29 27.23
N PHE A 158 -30.99 25.50 26.07
CA PHE A 158 -30.08 26.63 25.83
C PHE A 158 -30.16 27.11 24.37
N LEU A 159 -30.29 28.44 24.24
CA LEU A 159 -30.51 29.27 23.03
C LEU A 159 -31.63 28.86 22.06
N ALA A 160 -32.79 29.50 22.23
CA ALA A 160 -33.89 29.43 21.29
C ALA A 160 -33.57 30.16 19.98
N LEU A 161 -33.24 29.40 18.93
CA LEU A 161 -33.40 29.85 17.55
C LEU A 161 -34.90 29.78 17.21
N ASN A 162 -35.57 30.92 17.08
CA ASN A 162 -36.96 30.94 16.61
C ASN A 162 -37.00 30.63 15.11
N VAL A 163 -37.26 29.37 14.76
CA VAL A 163 -37.52 28.94 13.38
C VAL A 163 -39.01 29.05 13.11
N VAL A 164 -39.41 29.93 12.19
CA VAL A 164 -40.78 30.02 11.68
C VAL A 164 -40.86 29.21 10.39
N PHE A 165 -41.63 28.14 10.38
CA PHE A 165 -41.78 27.28 9.20
C PHE A 165 -42.77 27.88 8.19
N GLY A 166 -42.27 28.11 6.98
CA GLY A 166 -43.00 28.44 5.75
C GLY A 166 -42.20 27.92 4.55
N SER A 167 -42.59 28.25 3.31
CA SER A 167 -41.86 27.87 2.08
C SER A 167 -40.41 28.39 2.02
N ASP A 168 -40.09 29.40 2.85
CA ASP A 168 -38.75 29.97 3.04
C ASP A 168 -38.34 29.89 4.51
N VAL A 169 -37.09 29.49 4.79
CA VAL A 169 -36.52 29.55 6.14
C VAL A 169 -35.93 30.93 6.35
N LYS A 170 -36.46 31.66 7.32
CA LYS A 170 -35.88 32.91 7.79
C LYS A 170 -34.96 32.65 8.97
N LEU A 171 -33.65 32.62 8.72
CA LEU A 171 -32.64 32.55 9.77
C LEU A 171 -32.38 33.97 10.29
N ARG A 172 -32.50 34.15 11.61
CA ARG A 172 -32.22 35.43 12.27
C ARG A 172 -30.90 35.33 13.02
N PHE A 173 -29.88 36.05 12.55
CA PHE A 173 -28.58 36.12 13.20
C PHE A 173 -28.22 37.61 13.36
N LEU A 174 -27.91 38.03 14.60
CA LEU A 174 -27.59 39.43 14.95
C LEU A 174 -28.60 40.46 14.39
N GLY A 175 -29.89 40.15 14.46
CA GLY A 175 -30.95 41.07 14.04
C GLY A 175 -31.22 41.16 12.53
N LYS A 176 -30.38 40.55 11.68
CA LYS A 176 -30.59 40.48 10.22
C LYS A 176 -31.29 39.17 9.84
N PHE A 177 -32.21 39.26 8.88
CA PHE A 177 -32.95 38.11 8.35
C PHE A 177 -32.34 37.64 7.04
N PHE A 178 -32.00 36.36 6.97
CA PHE A 178 -31.57 35.70 5.75
C PHE A 178 -32.70 34.78 5.28
N SER A 179 -33.13 34.94 4.03
CA SER A 179 -34.11 34.07 3.39
C SER A 179 -33.37 33.12 2.48
N CYS A 180 -33.45 31.83 2.76
CA CYS A 180 -32.95 30.77 1.89
C CYS A 180 -34.05 29.72 1.80
N SER A 181 -34.26 29.14 0.63
CA SER A 181 -35.29 28.11 0.51
C SER A 181 -34.84 26.88 1.32
N ILE A 182 -35.78 26.22 1.99
CA ILE A 182 -35.48 24.98 2.74
C ILE A 182 -34.77 23.94 1.84
N TRP A 183 -35.08 23.97 0.55
CA TRP A 183 -34.52 23.10 -0.47
C TRP A 183 -33.05 23.38 -0.78
N GLU A 184 -32.58 24.62 -0.70
CA GLU A 184 -31.17 24.98 -0.90
C GLU A 184 -30.31 24.54 0.30
N ILE A 185 -30.81 24.71 1.53
CA ILE A 185 -30.11 24.23 2.74
C ILE A 185 -30.04 22.70 2.73
N ILE A 186 -31.16 22.03 2.41
CA ILE A 186 -31.19 20.57 2.28
C ILE A 186 -30.27 20.12 1.15
N PHE A 187 -30.25 20.81 0.01
CA PHE A 187 -29.37 20.48 -1.11
C PHE A 187 -27.89 20.61 -0.72
N HIS A 188 -27.49 21.69 -0.04
CA HIS A 188 -26.10 21.87 0.41
C HIS A 188 -25.71 20.90 1.52
N ALA A 189 -26.60 20.63 2.49
CA ALA A 189 -26.36 19.62 3.52
C ALA A 189 -26.26 18.21 2.94
N LEU A 190 -27.11 17.87 1.97
CA LEU A 190 -27.04 16.60 1.24
C LEU A 190 -25.80 16.53 0.35
N LEU A 191 -25.38 17.61 -0.29
CA LEU A 191 -24.16 17.65 -1.10
C LEU A 191 -22.92 17.49 -0.22
N ILE A 192 -22.85 18.18 0.92
CA ILE A 192 -21.78 18.06 1.91
C ILE A 192 -21.76 16.65 2.51
N ALA A 193 -22.92 16.13 2.91
CA ALA A 193 -23.06 14.76 3.39
C ALA A 193 -22.65 13.74 2.33
N PHE A 194 -23.00 13.94 1.06
CA PHE A 194 -22.62 13.07 -0.05
C PHE A 194 -21.11 13.13 -0.32
N THR A 195 -20.48 14.31 -0.26
CA THR A 195 -19.03 14.46 -0.38
C THR A 195 -18.27 13.87 0.81
N LEU A 196 -18.76 14.05 2.05
CA LEU A 196 -18.19 13.46 3.27
C LEU A 196 -18.40 11.94 3.29
N PHE A 197 -19.55 11.45 2.82
CA PHE A 197 -19.86 10.02 2.73
C PHE A 197 -18.93 9.29 1.75
N HIS A 198 -18.53 9.95 0.65
CA HIS A 198 -17.48 9.42 -0.23
C HIS A 198 -16.06 9.49 0.35
N PHE A 199 -15.83 10.35 1.36
CA PHE A 199 -14.57 10.47 2.11
C PHE A 199 -14.44 9.45 3.24
N LEU A 200 -15.55 8.89 3.74
CA LEU A 200 -15.58 7.96 4.87
C LEU A 200 -15.10 6.53 4.55
N HIS A 201 -14.86 6.19 3.29
CA HIS A 201 -14.36 4.86 2.93
C HIS A 201 -12.82 4.84 2.89
N GLY A 202 -12.22 4.30 3.95
CA GLY A 202 -10.79 4.02 4.02
C GLY A 202 -10.35 3.15 2.85
N LYS A 203 -9.29 3.57 2.16
CA LYS A 203 -8.68 2.79 1.08
C LYS A 203 -7.37 2.22 1.53
N TYR A 204 -7.21 0.95 1.25
CA TYR A 204 -6.09 0.22 1.77
C TYR A 204 -5.22 -0.36 0.66
N VAL A 205 -3.95 -0.53 0.96
CA VAL A 205 -3.03 -1.33 0.16
C VAL A 205 -2.28 -2.25 1.10
N GLY A 206 -2.10 -3.51 0.72
CA GLY A 206 -1.53 -4.49 1.63
C GLY A 206 -1.07 -5.75 0.97
N THR A 207 -0.40 -6.58 1.76
CA THR A 207 0.16 -7.85 1.36
C THR A 207 0.20 -8.78 2.57
N ASP A 208 0.29 -10.08 2.31
CA ASP A 208 0.34 -11.18 3.29
C ASP A 208 1.20 -12.31 2.68
N GLU A 209 1.36 -13.41 3.41
CA GLU A 209 2.14 -14.58 3.08
C GLU A 209 3.65 -14.30 3.10
N ALA A 210 4.08 -13.21 3.75
CA ALA A 210 5.49 -12.90 3.94
C ALA A 210 6.04 -13.76 5.08
N THR A 211 6.67 -14.88 4.73
CA THR A 211 7.47 -15.69 5.65
C THR A 211 8.87 -15.12 5.75
N THR A 212 9.76 -15.45 4.80
CA THR A 212 11.12 -14.90 4.70
C THR A 212 11.17 -13.56 3.94
N CYS A 213 10.09 -13.25 3.23
CA CYS A 213 9.92 -12.02 2.46
C CYS A 213 9.64 -10.81 3.37
N VAL A 214 9.75 -9.60 2.82
CA VAL A 214 9.51 -8.34 3.53
C VAL A 214 8.51 -7.45 2.78
N GLY A 215 7.42 -7.08 3.45
CA GLY A 215 6.57 -5.98 3.04
C GLY A 215 7.25 -4.65 3.31
N VAL A 216 7.47 -3.86 2.26
CA VAL A 216 8.08 -2.52 2.33
C VAL A 216 7.03 -1.49 1.95
N VAL A 217 6.83 -0.51 2.84
CA VAL A 217 5.95 0.65 2.62
C VAL A 217 6.81 1.89 2.54
N ILE A 218 6.61 2.71 1.51
CA ILE A 218 7.24 4.03 1.35
C ILE A 218 6.12 5.04 1.09
N ARG A 219 5.97 6.02 1.99
CA ARG A 219 4.93 7.05 1.90
C ARG A 219 5.55 8.43 1.86
N ASN A 220 5.19 9.24 0.87
CA ASN A 220 5.57 10.65 0.84
C ASN A 220 4.71 11.44 1.85
N ARG A 221 5.37 12.10 2.81
CA ARG A 221 4.69 12.86 3.87
C ARG A 221 3.86 14.03 3.35
N LYS A 222 4.31 14.67 2.27
CA LYS A 222 3.72 15.90 1.73
C LYS A 222 2.44 15.63 0.94
N ASN A 223 2.47 14.69 0.00
CA ASN A 223 1.34 14.43 -0.90
C ASN A 223 0.55 13.15 -0.56
N GLY A 224 1.04 12.34 0.37
CA GLY A 224 0.39 11.11 0.80
C GLY A 224 0.51 9.92 -0.15
N MET A 225 1.22 10.08 -1.27
CA MET A 225 1.47 8.99 -2.21
C MET A 225 2.16 7.84 -1.48
N THR A 226 1.55 6.65 -1.55
CA THR A 226 1.96 5.49 -0.78
C THR A 226 2.31 4.34 -1.71
N SER A 227 3.56 3.90 -1.72
CA SER A 227 3.99 2.70 -2.43
C SER A 227 4.19 1.54 -1.46
N VAL A 228 3.63 0.39 -1.79
CA VAL A 228 3.82 -0.87 -1.06
C VAL A 228 4.39 -1.90 -2.01
N SER A 229 5.33 -2.72 -1.53
CA SER A 229 5.88 -3.86 -2.26
C SER A 229 6.05 -5.06 -1.34
N HIS A 230 5.95 -6.26 -1.90
CA HIS A 230 6.33 -7.50 -1.24
C HIS A 230 7.66 -7.98 -1.83
N MET A 231 8.77 -7.73 -1.14
CA MET A 231 10.10 -8.08 -1.62
C MET A 231 10.50 -9.49 -1.18
N ASP A 232 10.95 -10.32 -2.12
CA ASP A 232 11.29 -11.73 -1.89
C ASP A 232 12.77 -12.07 -2.10
N SER A 233 13.54 -11.16 -2.67
CA SER A 233 14.94 -11.42 -3.01
C SER A 233 15.79 -10.15 -2.92
N PRO A 234 17.03 -10.22 -2.37
CA PRO A 234 17.99 -9.12 -2.46
C PRO A 234 18.22 -8.62 -3.89
N LYS A 235 18.07 -9.49 -4.90
CA LYS A 235 18.35 -9.19 -6.31
C LYS A 235 17.39 -8.18 -6.93
N ILE A 236 16.21 -8.00 -6.35
CA ILE A 236 15.19 -7.08 -6.88
C ILE A 236 15.17 -5.73 -6.17
N VAL A 237 15.90 -5.57 -5.07
CA VAL A 237 15.73 -4.43 -4.16
C VAL A 237 16.15 -3.10 -4.80
N ASP A 238 17.33 -3.02 -5.44
CA ASP A 238 17.83 -1.73 -5.97
C ASP A 238 16.90 -1.14 -7.05
N ILE A 239 16.49 -1.99 -8.00
CA ILE A 239 15.56 -1.62 -9.07
C ILE A 239 14.15 -1.43 -8.50
N GLY A 240 13.73 -2.29 -7.57
CA GLY A 240 12.44 -2.21 -6.91
C GLY A 240 12.24 -0.88 -6.18
N PHE A 241 13.23 -0.40 -5.44
CA PHE A 241 13.20 0.93 -4.83
C PHE A 241 13.04 2.03 -5.89
N SER A 242 13.78 1.93 -7.00
CA SER A 242 13.65 2.90 -8.10
C SER A 242 12.25 2.88 -8.72
N GLN A 243 11.63 1.70 -8.84
CA GLN A 243 10.25 1.54 -9.31
C GLN A 243 9.22 2.14 -8.34
N MET A 244 9.36 1.87 -7.03
CA MET A 244 8.47 2.39 -6.00
C MET A 244 8.55 3.93 -5.90
N LEU A 245 9.75 4.49 -6.06
CA LEU A 245 9.97 5.92 -5.89
C LEU A 245 9.57 6.76 -7.11
N ALA A 246 9.43 6.14 -8.28
CA ALA A 246 9.14 6.83 -9.54
C ALA A 246 7.86 7.69 -9.53
N LEU A 247 6.87 7.35 -8.70
CA LEU A 247 5.64 8.14 -8.52
C LEU A 247 5.51 8.77 -7.13
N VAL A 248 6.32 8.32 -6.17
CA VAL A 248 6.26 8.78 -4.77
C VAL A 248 7.09 10.06 -4.60
N VAL A 249 8.18 10.20 -5.34
CA VAL A 249 9.08 11.36 -5.27
C VAL A 249 8.76 12.28 -6.45
N ASP A 250 8.34 13.50 -6.16
CA ASP A 250 8.19 14.55 -7.18
C ASP A 250 9.57 14.92 -7.73
N HIS A 251 9.62 15.67 -8.84
CA HIS A 251 10.89 16.13 -9.45
C HIS A 251 11.81 16.93 -8.49
N ASN A 252 11.28 17.42 -7.37
CA ASN A 252 12.06 18.01 -6.29
C ASN A 252 12.49 16.92 -5.29
N LEU A 253 13.77 16.53 -5.35
CA LEU A 253 14.43 15.48 -4.55
C LEU A 253 14.41 15.68 -3.01
N ASP A 254 13.64 16.66 -2.51
CA ASP A 254 13.52 17.01 -1.09
C ASP A 254 12.29 16.38 -0.42
N ALA A 255 11.85 15.21 -0.90
CA ALA A 255 10.73 14.49 -0.31
C ALA A 255 11.17 13.75 0.96
N ASP A 256 10.52 14.03 2.09
CA ASP A 256 10.59 13.21 3.29
C ASP A 256 9.66 11.99 3.16
N LEU A 257 10.26 10.80 3.23
CA LEU A 257 9.58 9.53 2.98
C LEU A 257 9.49 8.72 4.27
N ASP A 258 8.28 8.46 4.74
CA ASP A 258 8.05 7.49 5.80
C ASP A 258 8.23 6.07 5.27
N VAL A 259 8.98 5.24 6.01
CA VAL A 259 9.28 3.86 5.63
C VAL A 259 8.90 2.88 6.73
N HIS A 260 8.20 1.81 6.34
CA HIS A 260 7.85 0.71 7.23
C HIS A 260 8.28 -0.63 6.62
N LEU A 261 8.86 -1.50 7.44
CA LEU A 261 9.28 -2.85 7.08
C LEU A 261 8.60 -3.84 8.02
N VAL A 262 7.86 -4.80 7.46
CA VAL A 262 7.17 -5.87 8.19
C VAL A 262 7.32 -7.18 7.44
N GLY A 263 7.53 -8.30 8.14
CA GLY A 263 7.79 -9.61 7.54
C GLY A 263 9.18 -10.09 7.94
N ALA A 264 9.69 -11.14 7.30
CA ALA A 264 10.92 -11.83 7.68
C ALA A 264 10.88 -12.36 9.13
N PHE A 265 11.68 -13.38 9.42
CA PHE A 265 11.91 -13.85 10.79
C PHE A 265 13.31 -14.46 10.88
N GLU A 266 13.73 -14.91 12.05
CA GLU A 266 15.00 -15.63 12.23
C GLU A 266 14.88 -17.05 11.66
N ASP A 267 15.03 -17.18 10.34
CA ASP A 267 14.82 -18.41 9.58
C ASP A 267 16.02 -19.37 9.60
N VAL A 268 16.98 -19.12 10.49
CA VAL A 268 18.15 -19.97 10.75
C VAL A 268 18.27 -20.21 12.24
N SER A 269 18.52 -21.45 12.65
CA SER A 269 18.70 -21.78 14.06
C SER A 269 19.95 -21.09 14.66
N PRO A 270 19.89 -20.60 15.91
CA PRO A 270 21.03 -19.98 16.61
C PRO A 270 22.29 -20.87 16.67
N ASN A 271 22.12 -22.19 16.71
CA ASN A 271 23.23 -23.18 16.80
C ASN A 271 24.16 -23.23 15.58
N HIS A 272 23.86 -22.50 14.50
CA HIS A 272 24.70 -22.41 13.31
C HIS A 272 25.37 -21.03 13.12
N ALA A 273 25.17 -20.10 14.06
CA ALA A 273 25.72 -18.73 13.99
C ALA A 273 27.20 -18.63 14.39
N SER A 274 27.77 -19.65 15.05
CA SER A 274 29.14 -19.66 15.59
C SER A 274 30.22 -20.17 14.62
N GLY A 275 30.08 -19.93 13.32
CA GLY A 275 31.03 -20.37 12.30
C GLY A 275 31.25 -19.34 11.21
N LEU A 276 32.15 -18.38 11.44
CA LEU A 276 32.68 -17.47 10.44
C LEU A 276 33.39 -18.25 9.31
N SER A 277 32.68 -18.52 8.22
CA SER A 277 33.25 -18.72 6.89
C SER A 277 32.18 -18.43 5.85
N ILE A 278 32.29 -17.28 5.19
CA ILE A 278 31.50 -16.90 4.02
C ILE A 278 31.97 -17.78 2.86
N SER A 279 31.45 -19.00 2.80
CA SER A 279 31.50 -19.83 1.61
C SER A 279 30.15 -20.51 1.37
N GLN A 280 29.51 -20.09 0.27
CA GLN A 280 28.58 -20.87 -0.55
C GLN A 280 27.24 -21.29 0.09
N GLY A 281 26.25 -20.38 0.01
CA GLY A 281 24.93 -20.68 -0.58
C GLY A 281 23.84 -21.40 0.22
N LYS A 282 24.09 -21.96 1.42
CA LYS A 282 23.02 -22.68 2.17
C LYS A 282 22.98 -22.48 3.69
N ARG A 283 23.85 -21.64 4.26
CA ARG A 283 23.97 -21.46 5.72
C ARG A 283 23.45 -20.12 6.26
N GLY A 284 23.03 -19.19 5.39
CA GLY A 284 22.81 -17.78 5.76
C GLY A 284 21.36 -17.32 5.92
N GLY A 285 20.37 -18.20 5.78
CA GLY A 285 18.95 -17.81 5.74
C GLY A 285 18.60 -16.94 4.52
N TYR A 286 17.32 -16.65 4.36
CA TYR A 286 16.75 -15.78 3.33
C TYR A 286 16.42 -14.40 3.90
N SER A 287 15.96 -14.34 5.14
CA SER A 287 15.46 -13.11 5.77
C SER A 287 16.58 -12.07 6.00
N ILE A 288 17.71 -12.48 6.59
CA ILE A 288 18.82 -11.56 6.92
C ILE A 288 19.41 -10.91 5.67
N PRO A 289 19.78 -11.66 4.59
CA PRO A 289 20.28 -11.04 3.37
C PRO A 289 19.30 -10.03 2.74
N LEU A 290 18.00 -10.32 2.77
CA LEU A 290 16.97 -9.43 2.24
C LEU A 290 16.85 -8.14 3.05
N CYS A 291 16.69 -8.25 4.38
CA CYS A 291 16.62 -7.09 5.28
C CYS A 291 17.86 -6.20 5.15
N ARG A 292 19.05 -6.81 5.10
CA ARG A 292 20.31 -6.09 4.93
C ARG A 292 20.33 -5.31 3.62
N LYS A 293 19.95 -5.96 2.52
CA LYS A 293 19.93 -5.34 1.20
C LYS A 293 18.96 -4.16 1.12
N ILE A 294 17.78 -4.27 1.73
CA ILE A 294 16.79 -3.17 1.81
C ILE A 294 17.40 -1.96 2.53
N VAL A 295 18.00 -2.18 3.70
CA VAL A 295 18.61 -1.12 4.51
C VAL A 295 19.82 -0.48 3.81
N GLU A 296 20.70 -1.28 3.20
CA GLU A 296 21.82 -0.77 2.39
C GLU A 296 21.34 0.10 1.23
N THR A 297 20.24 -0.30 0.58
CA THR A 297 19.67 0.43 -0.54
C THR A 297 19.18 1.80 -0.07
N MET A 298 18.46 1.88 1.05
CA MET A 298 18.05 3.16 1.65
C MET A 298 19.24 4.06 2.02
N GLN A 299 20.34 3.48 2.51
CA GLN A 299 21.53 4.26 2.87
C GLN A 299 22.24 4.85 1.66
N LYS A 300 22.37 4.08 0.57
CA LYS A 300 23.07 4.49 -0.66
C LYS A 300 22.28 5.52 -1.48
N ARG A 301 20.98 5.59 -1.26
CA ARG A 301 20.05 6.43 -2.01
C ARG A 301 20.02 7.88 -1.49
N PRO A 302 19.82 8.87 -2.38
CA PRO A 302 19.83 10.29 -2.01
C PRO A 302 18.59 10.73 -1.21
N GLU A 303 17.46 10.03 -1.35
CA GLU A 303 16.21 10.42 -0.69
C GLU A 303 16.29 10.31 0.85
N LYS A 304 15.40 11.04 1.54
CA LYS A 304 15.31 11.06 3.01
C LYS A 304 14.31 10.01 3.49
N PHE A 305 14.82 8.85 3.90
CA PHE A 305 14.01 7.75 4.42
C PHE A 305 13.89 7.83 5.94
N HIS A 306 12.73 8.22 6.42
CA HIS A 306 12.38 8.20 7.83
C HIS A 306 11.82 6.84 8.20
N VAL A 307 12.63 5.99 8.84
CA VAL A 307 12.17 4.67 9.25
C VAL A 307 11.23 4.84 10.45
N LYS A 308 9.98 4.41 10.26
CA LYS A 308 8.90 4.53 11.25
C LYS A 308 8.62 3.20 11.95
N THR A 309 8.79 2.09 11.24
CA THR A 309 8.57 0.74 11.79
C THR A 309 9.58 -0.23 11.20
N LEU A 310 10.20 -1.04 12.06
CA LEU A 310 11.15 -2.10 11.67
C LEU A 310 10.78 -3.38 12.42
N CYS A 311 9.71 -4.03 11.97
CA CYS A 311 9.19 -5.28 12.53
C CYS A 311 9.64 -6.46 11.66
N VAL A 312 10.94 -6.78 11.74
CA VAL A 312 11.59 -7.84 10.96
C VAL A 312 12.55 -8.67 11.81
N LEU A 313 12.92 -9.87 11.35
CA LEU A 313 13.90 -10.76 12.04
C LEU A 313 13.49 -10.99 13.51
N GLN A 314 14.39 -10.81 14.49
CA GLN A 314 14.09 -10.99 15.93
C GLN A 314 12.82 -10.24 16.37
N HIS A 315 12.54 -9.09 15.74
CA HIS A 315 11.36 -8.29 16.04
C HIS A 315 10.08 -8.86 15.44
N ASN A 316 10.16 -9.82 14.53
CA ASN A 316 9.00 -10.53 13.99
C ASN A 316 9.12 -12.05 14.22
N THR A 317 10.01 -12.53 15.09
CA THR A 317 10.12 -13.95 15.43
C THR A 317 9.31 -14.29 16.68
N LYS A 318 8.57 -15.41 16.62
CA LYS A 318 8.07 -16.17 17.77
C LYS A 318 8.58 -17.60 17.69
N TYR A 319 8.56 -18.31 18.81
CA TYR A 319 8.93 -19.71 18.87
C TYR A 319 7.70 -20.56 19.22
N ASP A 320 7.51 -21.66 18.49
CA ASP A 320 6.46 -22.63 18.84
C ASP A 320 6.89 -23.52 20.03
N SER A 321 6.00 -24.42 20.45
CA SER A 321 6.27 -25.35 21.56
C SER A 321 7.42 -26.34 21.29
N GLN A 322 7.82 -26.51 20.03
CA GLN A 322 8.93 -27.36 19.62
C GLN A 322 10.24 -26.57 19.45
N GLY A 323 10.21 -25.26 19.68
CA GLY A 323 11.36 -24.38 19.51
C GLY A 323 11.63 -23.95 18.07
N ASN A 324 10.69 -24.17 17.14
CA ASN A 324 10.83 -23.68 15.77
C ASN A 324 10.54 -22.18 15.73
N ALA A 325 11.40 -21.42 15.05
CA ALA A 325 11.18 -20.01 14.78
C ALA A 325 10.09 -19.83 13.71
N LEU A 326 9.15 -18.92 13.96
CA LEU A 326 8.02 -18.59 13.09
C LEU A 326 7.82 -17.07 13.05
N PRO A 327 7.27 -16.51 11.97
CA PRO A 327 6.88 -15.11 11.95
C PRO A 327 5.71 -14.82 12.91
N ILE A 328 5.74 -13.64 13.56
CA ILE A 328 4.62 -13.12 14.35
C ILE A 328 3.52 -12.67 13.40
N PHE A 329 3.87 -11.81 12.44
CA PHE A 329 2.99 -11.30 11.39
C PHE A 329 3.50 -11.69 10.00
N ASN A 330 2.58 -12.14 9.14
CA ASN A 330 2.85 -12.48 7.75
C ASN A 330 2.39 -11.40 6.76
N GLY A 331 1.69 -10.37 7.24
CA GLY A 331 1.12 -9.35 6.38
C GLY A 331 0.90 -8.00 7.06
N LEU A 332 0.64 -7.02 6.21
CA LEU A 332 0.41 -5.63 6.58
C LEU A 332 -0.65 -5.02 5.68
N LEU A 333 -1.29 -3.98 6.21
CA LEU A 333 -2.25 -3.14 5.53
C LEU A 333 -1.92 -1.68 5.84
N VAL A 334 -1.97 -0.82 4.84
CA VAL A 334 -1.76 0.62 5.00
C VAL A 334 -3.04 1.34 4.62
N GLU A 335 -3.56 2.16 5.52
CA GLU A 335 -4.60 3.12 5.18
C GLU A 335 -3.98 4.30 4.42
N THR A 336 -4.31 4.45 3.15
CA THR A 336 -3.62 5.40 2.26
C THR A 336 -3.84 6.87 2.62
N SER A 337 -5.02 7.21 3.17
CA SER A 337 -5.33 8.58 3.59
C SER A 337 -4.47 9.02 4.78
N SER A 338 -4.44 8.22 5.84
CA SER A 338 -3.74 8.54 7.09
C SER A 338 -2.27 8.10 7.11
N GLY A 339 -1.90 7.12 6.27
CA GLY A 339 -0.61 6.42 6.37
C GLY A 339 -0.55 5.39 7.50
N THR A 340 -1.67 5.08 8.16
CA THR A 340 -1.69 4.15 9.30
C THR A 340 -1.35 2.73 8.87
N LEU A 341 -0.34 2.13 9.51
CA LEU A 341 0.10 0.75 9.29
C LEU A 341 -0.61 -0.20 10.28
N ILE A 342 -1.16 -1.29 9.78
CA ILE A 342 -1.96 -2.27 10.54
C ILE A 342 -1.45 -3.68 10.19
N PRO A 343 -1.15 -4.56 11.16
CA PRO A 343 -0.88 -5.97 10.87
C PRO A 343 -2.13 -6.62 10.28
N ALA A 344 -1.99 -7.42 9.22
CA ALA A 344 -3.15 -7.96 8.52
C ALA A 344 -2.92 -9.34 7.91
N SER A 345 -4.00 -10.11 7.81
CA SER A 345 -4.08 -11.37 7.06
C SER A 345 -5.27 -11.34 6.11
N PHE A 346 -5.13 -12.04 4.98
CA PHE A 346 -6.10 -12.01 3.90
C PHE A 346 -6.60 -13.42 3.62
N ASP A 347 -7.91 -13.62 3.63
CA ASP A 347 -8.46 -14.91 3.22
C ASP A 347 -8.33 -15.13 1.70
N LYS A 348 -8.55 -16.38 1.26
CA LYS A 348 -8.47 -16.79 -0.14
C LYS A 348 -9.36 -15.96 -1.08
N THR A 349 -10.50 -15.46 -0.59
CA THR A 349 -11.47 -14.70 -1.40
C THR A 349 -11.07 -13.24 -1.58
N SER A 350 -10.19 -12.74 -0.72
CA SER A 350 -9.75 -11.34 -0.73
C SER A 350 -8.52 -11.09 -1.64
N ARG A 351 -7.80 -12.13 -2.08
CA ARG A 351 -6.56 -12.01 -2.86
C ARG A 351 -6.81 -11.83 -4.37
N CYS A 352 -7.66 -10.87 -4.71
CA CYS A 352 -8.14 -10.60 -6.05
C CYS A 352 -7.45 -9.36 -6.68
N PRO A 353 -7.56 -9.14 -8.00
CA PRO A 353 -8.07 -10.06 -9.04
C PRO A 353 -7.00 -11.05 -9.53
N ASP A 354 -7.43 -12.04 -10.33
CA ASP A 354 -6.58 -12.92 -11.16
C ASP A 354 -5.46 -13.66 -10.40
N GLU A 355 -5.78 -14.12 -9.19
CA GLU A 355 -4.89 -14.76 -8.22
C GLU A 355 -3.88 -15.73 -8.88
N ILE A 356 -4.37 -16.70 -9.65
CA ILE A 356 -3.54 -17.75 -10.26
C ILE A 356 -2.51 -17.17 -11.23
N VAL A 357 -2.90 -16.24 -12.12
CA VAL A 357 -1.98 -15.66 -13.10
C VAL A 357 -0.94 -14.78 -12.41
N ARG A 358 -1.34 -14.03 -11.38
CA ARG A 358 -0.41 -13.17 -10.62
C ARG A 358 0.59 -13.98 -9.82
N ARG A 359 0.15 -15.04 -9.13
CA ARG A 359 1.07 -16.01 -8.49
C ARG A 359 2.02 -16.64 -9.51
N LEU A 360 1.54 -17.01 -10.70
CA LEU A 360 2.38 -17.55 -11.77
C LEU A 360 3.47 -16.60 -12.24
N ARG A 361 3.18 -15.29 -12.25
CA ARG A 361 4.17 -14.27 -12.61
C ARG A 361 5.36 -14.30 -11.65
N VAL A 362 5.17 -14.63 -10.38
CA VAL A 362 6.27 -14.73 -9.40
C VAL A 362 7.30 -15.75 -9.88
N SER A 363 6.89 -16.99 -10.12
CA SER A 363 7.79 -18.07 -10.56
C SER A 363 8.35 -17.83 -11.96
N SER A 364 7.52 -17.38 -12.91
CA SER A 364 7.93 -17.18 -14.31
C SER A 364 8.84 -15.96 -14.50
N SER A 365 8.70 -14.91 -13.68
CA SER A 365 9.50 -13.68 -13.79
C SER A 365 11.00 -13.88 -13.55
N TYR A 366 11.39 -15.01 -12.97
CA TYR A 366 12.78 -15.37 -12.83
C TYR A 366 13.44 -15.89 -14.11
N GLU A 367 12.66 -16.48 -15.02
CA GLU A 367 13.13 -16.94 -16.33
C GLU A 367 12.82 -15.95 -17.46
N ASP A 368 11.97 -14.95 -17.22
CA ASP A 368 11.64 -13.89 -18.19
C ASP A 368 12.64 -12.72 -18.10
N PRO A 369 13.48 -12.49 -19.15
CA PRO A 369 14.45 -11.39 -19.15
C PRO A 369 13.82 -10.00 -18.99
N SER A 370 12.55 -9.83 -19.36
CA SER A 370 11.82 -8.56 -19.26
C SER A 370 11.67 -8.11 -17.79
N TRP A 371 11.67 -9.08 -16.87
CA TRP A 371 11.44 -8.89 -15.43
C TRP A 371 12.70 -9.07 -14.58
N GLN A 372 13.87 -9.25 -15.20
CA GLN A 372 15.13 -9.46 -14.49
C GLN A 372 15.41 -8.30 -13.52
N GLY A 373 15.56 -8.65 -12.23
CA GLY A 373 15.82 -7.69 -11.15
C GLY A 373 14.67 -6.74 -10.81
N LYS A 374 13.49 -6.89 -11.42
CA LYS A 374 12.35 -5.98 -11.21
C LYS A 374 11.32 -6.54 -10.24
N LEU A 375 10.60 -5.61 -9.60
CA LEU A 375 9.27 -5.86 -9.05
C LEU A 375 8.23 -5.89 -10.19
N LEU A 376 7.18 -6.66 -9.98
CA LEU A 376 6.06 -6.82 -10.89
C LEU A 376 5.07 -5.67 -10.71
N ASP A 377 5.01 -4.77 -11.70
CA ASP A 377 3.98 -3.71 -11.74
C ASP A 377 2.61 -4.35 -12.05
N THR A 378 1.60 -3.93 -11.31
CA THR A 378 0.27 -4.56 -11.26
C THR A 378 -0.89 -3.59 -11.14
N TYR A 379 -0.67 -2.34 -10.74
CA TYR A 379 -1.75 -1.42 -10.40
C TYR A 379 -1.49 -0.01 -10.93
N ASP A 380 -2.49 0.54 -11.62
CA ASP A 380 -2.51 1.92 -12.05
C ASP A 380 -3.46 2.75 -11.19
N THR A 381 -2.88 3.57 -10.32
CA THR A 381 -3.64 4.43 -9.42
C THR A 381 -4.44 5.52 -10.12
N LYS A 382 -4.05 5.94 -11.33
CA LYS A 382 -4.76 7.01 -12.05
C LYS A 382 -6.11 6.54 -12.57
N THR A 383 -6.21 5.27 -12.95
CA THR A 383 -7.42 4.69 -13.52
C THR A 383 -8.13 3.71 -12.59
N ASP A 384 -7.58 3.46 -11.39
CA ASP A 384 -8.06 2.46 -10.42
C ASP A 384 -8.24 1.09 -11.09
N ARG A 385 -7.17 0.62 -11.74
CA ARG A 385 -7.15 -0.63 -12.51
C ARG A 385 -5.98 -1.49 -12.12
N PHE A 386 -6.22 -2.79 -12.02
CA PHE A 386 -5.14 -3.76 -12.10
C PHE A 386 -4.73 -3.92 -13.57
N ILE A 387 -3.46 -3.69 -13.87
CA ILE A 387 -2.85 -3.90 -15.18
C ILE A 387 -1.78 -4.97 -15.02
N ILE A 388 -2.18 -6.22 -15.23
CA ILE A 388 -1.30 -7.38 -15.06
C ILE A 388 -0.48 -7.53 -16.33
N ALA A 389 0.74 -7.01 -16.30
CA ALA A 389 1.66 -7.05 -17.42
C ALA A 389 2.05 -8.50 -17.78
N PRO A 390 2.33 -8.76 -19.07
CA PRO A 390 2.66 -10.10 -19.55
C PRO A 390 3.93 -10.64 -18.88
N CYS A 391 3.91 -11.93 -18.58
CA CYS A 391 5.10 -12.69 -18.21
C CYS A 391 5.14 -13.97 -19.05
N SER A 392 6.33 -14.30 -19.53
CA SER A 392 6.57 -15.50 -20.32
C SER A 392 7.13 -16.61 -19.44
N TRP A 393 6.61 -17.83 -19.63
CA TRP A 393 7.17 -19.04 -19.04
C TRP A 393 7.71 -19.96 -20.11
N THR A 394 8.74 -20.73 -19.73
CA THR A 394 9.44 -21.64 -20.64
C THR A 394 8.88 -23.06 -20.55
N LYS A 395 9.21 -23.90 -21.55
CA LYS A 395 8.94 -25.34 -21.49
C LYS A 395 9.62 -26.01 -20.29
N ARG A 396 10.75 -25.48 -19.84
CA ARG A 396 11.47 -25.99 -18.66
C ARG A 396 10.63 -25.82 -17.40
N LEU A 397 10.02 -24.65 -17.17
CA LEU A 397 9.13 -24.45 -16.02
C LEU A 397 7.98 -25.46 -16.02
N VAL A 398 7.37 -25.71 -17.18
CA VAL A 398 6.31 -26.72 -17.33
C VAL A 398 6.81 -28.13 -16.97
N GLN A 399 8.00 -28.51 -17.43
CA GLN A 399 8.61 -29.81 -17.10
C GLN A 399 8.88 -29.96 -15.60
N ILE A 400 9.42 -28.92 -14.96
CA ILE A 400 9.65 -28.91 -13.51
C ILE A 400 8.34 -29.13 -12.76
N VAL A 401 7.30 -28.39 -13.14
CA VAL A 401 5.97 -28.50 -12.53
C VAL A 401 5.36 -29.90 -12.70
N LEU A 402 5.50 -30.52 -13.88
CA LEU A 402 5.06 -31.90 -14.09
C LEU A 402 5.76 -32.89 -13.15
N SER A 403 7.06 -32.72 -12.89
CA SER A 403 7.79 -33.55 -11.94
C SER A 403 7.39 -33.31 -10.48
N LEU A 404 7.08 -32.05 -10.12
CA LEU A 404 6.66 -31.71 -8.76
C LEU A 404 5.23 -32.18 -8.45
N GLN A 405 4.36 -32.30 -9.46
CA GLN A 405 2.96 -32.66 -9.27
C GLN A 405 2.76 -34.04 -8.62
N SER A 406 3.66 -34.99 -8.86
CA SER A 406 3.63 -36.34 -8.29
C SER A 406 4.14 -36.44 -6.86
N LEU A 407 4.72 -35.36 -6.31
CA LEU A 407 5.26 -35.35 -4.95
C LEU A 407 4.14 -35.24 -3.91
N SER A 408 4.40 -35.77 -2.71
CA SER A 408 3.56 -35.58 -1.54
C SER A 408 3.59 -34.12 -1.06
N ASP A 409 2.60 -33.73 -0.25
CA ASP A 409 2.50 -32.34 0.24
C ASP A 409 3.73 -31.91 1.07
N SER A 410 4.31 -32.83 1.86
CA SER A 410 5.53 -32.56 2.64
C SER A 410 6.76 -32.39 1.75
N GLU A 411 6.89 -33.18 0.69
CA GLU A 411 7.98 -33.05 -0.29
C GLU A 411 7.86 -31.76 -1.10
N ILE A 412 6.65 -31.36 -1.48
CA ILE A 412 6.39 -30.07 -2.14
C ILE A 412 6.81 -28.94 -1.22
N LEU A 413 6.34 -28.95 0.03
CA LEU A 413 6.65 -27.93 1.01
C LEU A 413 8.17 -27.80 1.23
N ALA A 414 8.87 -28.92 1.43
CA ALA A 414 10.32 -28.94 1.62
C ALA A 414 11.11 -28.48 0.38
N SER A 415 10.57 -28.71 -0.82
CA SER A 415 11.24 -28.41 -2.09
C SER A 415 10.98 -26.99 -2.58
N CYS A 416 9.79 -26.46 -2.31
CA CYS A 416 9.25 -25.24 -2.93
C CYS A 416 9.07 -24.06 -1.95
N SER A 417 9.18 -24.28 -0.63
CA SER A 417 9.17 -23.18 0.35
C SER A 417 10.59 -22.79 0.78
N THR A 418 10.79 -21.50 1.04
CA THR A 418 11.99 -20.99 1.71
C THR A 418 12.01 -21.29 3.21
N SER A 419 10.85 -21.56 3.80
CA SER A 419 10.64 -21.78 5.24
C SER A 419 9.50 -22.77 5.48
N PRO A 420 9.71 -24.08 5.22
CA PRO A 420 8.65 -25.10 5.22
C PRO A 420 7.78 -25.14 6.48
N LEU A 421 8.36 -24.90 7.67
CA LEU A 421 7.65 -24.92 8.95
C LEU A 421 6.81 -23.66 9.20
N ALA A 422 7.04 -22.59 8.46
CA ALA A 422 6.41 -21.29 8.65
C ALA A 422 5.32 -20.97 7.62
N GLU A 423 5.12 -21.82 6.61
CA GLU A 423 4.10 -21.60 5.60
C GLU A 423 2.68 -21.79 6.13
N GLY A 424 1.74 -21.05 5.53
CA GLY A 424 0.32 -21.22 5.82
C GLY A 424 -0.23 -22.56 5.30
N PRO A 425 -1.36 -23.04 5.84
CA PRO A 425 -1.93 -24.35 5.49
C PRO A 425 -2.34 -24.46 4.02
N GLU A 426 -2.60 -23.33 3.35
CA GLU A 426 -3.00 -23.27 1.94
C GLU A 426 -1.83 -23.30 0.95
N PHE A 427 -0.56 -23.30 1.41
CA PHE A 427 0.61 -23.18 0.54
C PHE A 427 0.62 -24.24 -0.58
N VAL A 428 0.51 -25.52 -0.20
CA VAL A 428 0.57 -26.63 -1.17
C VAL A 428 -0.66 -26.66 -2.09
N ASP A 429 -1.86 -26.36 -1.58
CA ASP A 429 -3.06 -26.24 -2.42
C ASP A 429 -2.90 -25.15 -3.48
N ASN A 430 -2.35 -24.00 -3.09
CA ASN A 430 -2.10 -22.89 -4.00
C ASN A 430 -1.08 -23.27 -5.09
N GLU A 431 0.01 -23.94 -4.73
CA GLU A 431 0.98 -24.46 -5.70
C GLU A 431 0.34 -25.45 -6.67
N ARG A 432 -0.45 -26.42 -6.18
CA ARG A 432 -1.14 -27.38 -7.05
C ARG A 432 -2.13 -26.70 -7.99
N ARG A 433 -2.89 -25.70 -7.53
CA ARG A 433 -3.82 -24.90 -8.37
C ARG A 433 -3.06 -24.14 -9.46
N LEU A 434 -1.93 -23.53 -9.10
CA LEU A 434 -1.05 -22.81 -10.01
C LEU A 434 -0.51 -23.73 -11.11
N TRP A 435 0.02 -24.88 -10.70
CA TRP A 435 0.59 -25.90 -11.58
C TRP A 435 -0.45 -26.47 -12.55
N ASN A 436 -1.66 -26.76 -12.05
CA ASN A 436 -2.77 -27.21 -12.89
C ASN A 436 -3.11 -26.18 -13.98
N TYR A 437 -3.06 -24.88 -13.67
CA TYR A 437 -3.27 -23.84 -14.68
C TYR A 437 -2.13 -23.82 -15.70
N LEU A 438 -0.88 -23.89 -15.25
CA LEU A 438 0.30 -23.89 -16.12
C LEU A 438 0.32 -25.10 -17.07
N ILE A 439 -0.02 -26.29 -16.57
CA ILE A 439 -0.10 -27.52 -17.38
C ILE A 439 -1.20 -27.42 -18.43
N LYS A 440 -2.35 -26.83 -18.07
CA LYS A 440 -3.45 -26.57 -19.03
C LYS A 440 -3.12 -25.46 -20.04
N ASN A 441 -2.21 -24.55 -19.69
CA ASN A 441 -1.82 -23.39 -20.50
C ASN A 441 -0.29 -23.32 -20.69
N PRO A 442 0.34 -24.31 -21.34
CA PRO A 442 1.80 -24.38 -21.42
C PRO A 442 2.40 -23.29 -22.32
N ASP A 443 1.62 -22.73 -23.26
CA ASP A 443 2.00 -21.53 -24.01
C ASP A 443 1.44 -20.27 -23.34
N TRP A 444 2.31 -19.44 -22.76
CA TRP A 444 1.93 -18.19 -22.09
C TRP A 444 1.14 -17.23 -22.98
N ARG A 445 1.25 -17.35 -24.31
CA ARG A 445 0.50 -16.54 -25.28
C ARG A 445 -1.01 -16.78 -25.20
N THR A 446 -1.48 -17.89 -24.65
CA THR A 446 -2.91 -18.10 -24.38
C THR A 446 -3.40 -17.23 -23.22
N THR A 447 -2.52 -17.00 -22.23
CA THR A 447 -2.82 -16.17 -21.06
C THR A 447 -2.64 -14.68 -21.35
N PHE A 448 -1.63 -14.33 -22.15
CA PHE A 448 -1.34 -12.98 -22.64
C PHE A 448 -1.29 -12.93 -24.18
N PRO A 449 -2.44 -12.96 -24.87
CA PRO A 449 -2.50 -12.88 -26.32
C PRO A 449 -1.82 -11.60 -26.82
N MET A 450 -0.97 -11.72 -27.83
CA MET A 450 -0.23 -10.60 -28.43
C MET A 450 0.57 -9.77 -27.40
N ARG A 451 1.01 -10.37 -26.29
CA ARG A 451 1.68 -9.69 -25.16
C ARG A 451 0.84 -8.56 -24.53
N GLN A 452 -0.48 -8.60 -24.69
CA GLN A 452 -1.35 -7.61 -24.06
C GLN A 452 -1.51 -7.89 -22.56
N PRO A 453 -1.55 -6.85 -21.71
CA PRO A 453 -1.79 -7.01 -20.29
C PRO A 453 -3.22 -7.47 -20.03
N ARG A 454 -3.44 -8.11 -18.88
CA ARG A 454 -4.79 -8.43 -18.41
C ARG A 454 -5.27 -7.29 -17.52
N VAL A 455 -6.28 -6.57 -17.97
CA VAL A 455 -6.79 -5.36 -17.31
C VAL A 455 -8.04 -5.70 -16.51
N PHE A 456 -8.12 -5.25 -15.26
CA PHE A 456 -9.27 -5.39 -14.39
C PHE A 456 -9.71 -4.04 -13.85
N GLU A 457 -11.02 -3.82 -13.85
CA GLU A 457 -11.67 -2.60 -13.38
C GLU A 457 -12.43 -2.88 -12.10
N ARG A 458 -12.46 -1.89 -11.20
CA ARG A 458 -13.24 -2.00 -9.98
C ARG A 458 -14.74 -2.02 -10.29
N THR A 459 -15.48 -2.85 -9.58
CA THR A 459 -16.96 -2.91 -9.63
C THR A 459 -17.58 -2.03 -8.54
N GLY A 460 -18.87 -1.73 -8.67
CA GLY A 460 -19.57 -0.83 -7.74
C GLY A 460 -19.64 -1.36 -6.30
N ASP A 461 -19.57 -2.69 -6.13
CA ASP A 461 -19.50 -3.42 -4.86
C ASP A 461 -18.07 -3.54 -4.31
N GLY A 462 -17.09 -2.86 -4.91
CA GLY A 462 -15.69 -2.87 -4.47
C GLY A 462 -14.84 -4.01 -5.02
N GLY A 463 -15.44 -5.00 -5.68
CA GLY A 463 -14.76 -6.12 -6.34
C GLY A 463 -14.04 -5.74 -7.64
N TRP A 464 -13.67 -6.75 -8.43
CA TRP A 464 -12.93 -6.58 -9.68
C TRP A 464 -13.53 -7.39 -10.83
N LYS A 465 -13.70 -6.76 -11.99
CA LYS A 465 -14.10 -7.41 -13.24
C LYS A 465 -13.01 -7.29 -14.30
N ARG A 466 -12.85 -8.32 -15.13
CA ARG A 466 -11.93 -8.26 -16.27
C ARG A 466 -12.49 -7.31 -17.33
N ALA A 467 -11.68 -6.37 -17.81
CA ALA A 467 -12.04 -5.51 -18.93
C ALA A 467 -12.14 -6.36 -20.21
N GLY A 468 -13.17 -6.12 -21.03
CA GLY A 468 -13.34 -6.81 -22.30
C GLY A 468 -12.22 -6.47 -23.29
N PHE A 469 -11.89 -7.40 -24.17
CA PHE A 469 -11.04 -7.10 -25.34
C PHE A 469 -11.82 -6.18 -26.29
N SER A 470 -11.51 -4.88 -26.32
CA SER A 470 -11.97 -4.01 -27.39
C SER A 470 -11.04 -4.18 -28.59
N SER A 471 -11.52 -4.81 -29.67
CA SER A 471 -10.83 -4.92 -30.96
C SER A 471 -10.69 -3.58 -31.70
N GLN A 472 -11.25 -2.50 -31.15
CA GLN A 472 -11.14 -1.15 -31.69
C GLN A 472 -10.11 -0.35 -30.89
N GLY A 473 -8.87 -0.41 -31.36
CA GLY A 473 -7.76 0.32 -30.77
C GLY A 473 -6.42 -0.26 -31.21
N GLN A 474 -6.11 -0.20 -32.51
CA GLN A 474 -4.71 -0.09 -32.94
C GLN A 474 -4.17 1.28 -32.50
N GLY A 475 -4.15 1.52 -31.20
CA GLY A 475 -3.27 2.50 -30.60
C GLY A 475 -2.00 1.72 -30.26
N THR A 476 -0.87 2.16 -30.78
CA THR A 476 0.43 1.78 -30.22
C THR A 476 0.34 1.92 -28.71
N TYR A 477 0.34 0.81 -27.96
CA TYR A 477 0.67 0.86 -26.55
C TYR A 477 2.13 1.31 -26.48
N SER A 478 2.35 2.62 -26.46
CA SER A 478 3.61 3.19 -26.00
C SER A 478 3.81 2.61 -24.60
N ALA A 479 4.97 2.00 -24.37
CA ALA A 479 5.35 1.55 -23.04
C ALA A 479 4.98 2.65 -22.03
N PRO A 480 4.32 2.32 -20.90
CA PRO A 480 3.80 3.34 -19.99
C PRO A 480 4.89 4.37 -19.71
N LEU A 481 4.58 5.67 -19.70
CA LEU A 481 5.56 6.75 -19.43
C LEU A 481 6.46 6.46 -18.21
N LYS A 482 5.94 5.68 -17.24
CA LYS A 482 6.71 5.11 -16.12
C LYS A 482 7.96 4.35 -16.58
N SER A 483 7.87 3.50 -17.60
CA SER A 483 8.99 2.73 -18.16
C SER A 483 10.04 3.60 -18.86
N LEU A 484 9.63 4.70 -19.52
CA LEU A 484 10.55 5.64 -20.17
C LEU A 484 11.31 6.51 -19.16
N GLN A 485 10.60 7.07 -18.16
CA GLN A 485 11.22 7.84 -17.08
C GLN A 485 12.15 6.99 -16.20
N VAL A 486 11.75 5.74 -15.94
CA VAL A 486 12.62 4.75 -15.29
C VAL A 486 13.83 4.46 -16.17
N MET A 487 13.69 4.24 -17.48
CA MET A 487 14.85 3.98 -18.36
C MET A 487 15.85 5.15 -18.43
N GLU A 488 15.40 6.40 -18.46
CA GLU A 488 16.30 7.58 -18.46
C GLU A 488 17.08 7.73 -17.14
N HIS A 489 16.42 7.51 -16.00
CA HIS A 489 17.10 7.45 -14.71
C HIS A 489 18.09 6.28 -14.63
N PHE A 490 17.75 5.14 -15.26
CA PHE A 490 18.60 3.95 -15.32
C PHE A 490 19.87 4.15 -16.15
N GLU A 491 19.84 4.84 -17.29
CA GLU A 491 21.05 5.16 -18.07
C GLU A 491 22.02 6.02 -17.24
N HIS A 492 21.49 6.98 -16.47
CA HIS A 492 22.28 7.84 -15.59
C HIS A 492 22.93 7.07 -14.41
N VAL A 493 22.22 6.09 -13.83
CA VAL A 493 22.74 5.25 -12.72
C VAL A 493 23.66 4.14 -13.20
N ARG A 494 23.38 3.53 -14.37
CA ARG A 494 24.20 2.46 -14.97
C ARG A 494 25.60 2.96 -15.36
N GLY A 495 25.71 4.23 -15.78
CA GLY A 495 26.99 4.89 -16.02
C GLY A 495 27.88 5.03 -14.77
N LYS A 496 27.31 4.90 -13.56
CA LYS A 496 28.06 4.96 -12.30
C LYS A 496 28.40 3.59 -11.70
N MET A 497 27.86 2.48 -12.24
CA MET A 497 27.94 1.14 -11.63
C MET A 497 28.78 0.09 -12.40
N GLN A 498 29.52 0.48 -13.45
CA GLN A 498 30.34 -0.43 -14.28
C GLN A 498 31.61 -1.03 -13.59
N GLY A 499 31.50 -1.48 -12.35
CA GLY A 499 32.62 -2.05 -11.59
C GLY A 499 32.50 -3.50 -11.12
N TRP A 500 31.36 -4.18 -11.29
CA TRP A 500 31.15 -5.50 -10.68
C TRP A 500 30.87 -6.57 -11.74
N LYS A 501 31.89 -7.40 -12.03
CA LYS A 501 31.77 -8.56 -12.92
C LYS A 501 31.19 -9.77 -12.17
N GLU A 502 30.29 -10.45 -12.87
CA GLU A 502 29.63 -11.70 -12.54
C GLU A 502 30.62 -12.85 -12.31
N ASN A 503 30.31 -13.68 -11.32
CA ASN A 503 30.49 -15.13 -11.39
C ASN A 503 29.74 -15.78 -10.23
N GLU A 504 28.58 -16.39 -10.50
CA GLU A 504 28.13 -17.58 -9.76
C GLU A 504 26.92 -18.24 -10.46
N LYS A 505 27.16 -19.44 -10.99
CA LYS A 505 26.12 -20.35 -11.47
C LYS A 505 25.41 -20.96 -10.25
N VAL A 506 24.28 -20.36 -9.86
CA VAL A 506 23.45 -20.87 -8.74
C VAL A 506 22.45 -21.91 -9.25
N LYS A 507 22.49 -23.10 -8.65
CA LYS A 507 21.46 -24.13 -8.79
C LYS A 507 20.14 -23.58 -8.22
N TRP A 508 19.18 -23.44 -9.11
CA TRP A 508 17.80 -23.02 -8.88
C TRP A 508 17.02 -24.00 -7.98
N LYS A 509 16.22 -23.48 -7.05
CA LYS A 509 15.03 -24.17 -6.49
C LYS A 509 13.78 -23.53 -7.12
N PRO A 510 12.71 -24.30 -7.40
CA PRO A 510 11.73 -23.89 -8.40
C PRO A 510 10.76 -22.77 -7.97
N PHE A 511 10.74 -22.38 -6.70
CA PHE A 511 9.82 -21.40 -6.12
C PHE A 511 10.52 -20.64 -5.00
#